data_AF-A0A834YAA3-F1
#
_entry.id   AF-A0A834YAA3-F1
#
_cell.length_a   1.000
_cell.length_b   1.000
_cell.length_c   1.000
_cell.angle_alpha   90.00
_cell.angle_beta   90.00
_cell.angle_gamma   90.00
#
_symmetry.space_group_name_H-M   'P 1'
#
loop_
_entity.id
_entity.type
_entity.pdbx_description
1 polymer ?
#
loop_
_entity_poly.entity_id
_entity_poly.type
_entity_poly.pdbx_seq_one_letter_code
_entity_poly.pdbx_strand_id
1 'polypeptide(L)'
;MDAGLESNTSQVIEGDERTVWKRFQRPPGAIPSSMLGLEALTGSLDDFGFEDYLNDPRHSEIFQPADMHHGMEVCLGISKGPVCPSFF
;
A
#
# COMPACT_ATOMS: atom_id res chain seq x y z
N MET A 1 -22.14 -32.60 -32.63
CA MET A 1 -20.72 -32.74 -32.26
C MET A 1 -20.08 -31.40 -32.61
N ASP A 2 -20.58 -30.35 -31.97
CA ASP A 2 -20.03 -29.67 -30.78
C ASP A 2 -18.96 -28.64 -31.19
N ALA A 3 -19.43 -27.42 -31.41
CA ALA A 3 -18.65 -26.22 -31.62
C ALA A 3 -19.12 -25.23 -30.55
N GLY A 4 -18.40 -25.13 -29.43
CA GLY A 4 -18.87 -24.28 -28.33
C GLY A 4 -18.03 -24.19 -27.06
N LEU A 5 -16.74 -24.55 -27.04
CA LEU A 5 -15.95 -24.58 -25.79
C LEU A 5 -14.74 -23.63 -25.72
N GLU A 6 -14.57 -22.69 -26.64
CA GLU A 6 -13.43 -21.75 -26.60
C GLU A 6 -13.87 -20.29 -26.51
N SER A 7 -14.69 -19.93 -25.52
CA SER A 7 -15.02 -18.51 -25.31
C SER A 7 -15.36 -18.09 -23.88
N ASN A 8 -15.05 -18.91 -22.86
CA ASN A 8 -15.45 -18.59 -21.48
C ASN A 8 -14.31 -18.48 -20.46
N THR A 9 -13.06 -18.77 -20.86
CA THR A 9 -11.91 -18.68 -19.95
C THR A 9 -11.28 -17.29 -19.94
N SER A 10 -11.43 -16.50 -21.00
CA SER A 10 -10.89 -15.14 -21.07
C SER A 10 -11.71 -14.08 -20.33
N GLN A 11 -12.97 -14.35 -19.98
CA GLN A 11 -13.82 -13.37 -19.28
C GLN A 11 -13.63 -13.38 -17.76
N VAL A 12 -13.01 -14.41 -17.18
CA VAL A 12 -12.84 -14.52 -15.72
C VAL A 12 -11.59 -13.78 -15.21
N ILE A 13 -10.67 -13.42 -16.11
CA ILE A 13 -9.42 -12.71 -15.79
C ILE A 13 -9.50 -11.22 -16.18
N GLU A 14 -10.68 -10.69 -16.49
CA GLU A 14 -10.93 -9.24 -16.49
C GLU A 14 -11.45 -8.82 -15.09
N GLY A 15 -10.93 -9.47 -14.05
CA GLY A 15 -11.05 -8.95 -12.70
C GLY A 15 -10.06 -7.80 -12.59
N ASP A 16 -10.56 -6.57 -12.74
CA ASP A 16 -9.91 -5.29 -12.42
C ASP A 16 -8.60 -5.53 -11.66
N GLU A 17 -7.46 -5.39 -12.35
CA GLU A 17 -6.12 -5.70 -11.83
C GLU A 17 -5.86 -5.13 -10.42
N ARG A 18 -6.50 -4.00 -10.12
CA ARG A 18 -6.56 -3.37 -8.80
C ARG A 18 -7.21 -4.27 -7.73
N THR A 19 -8.27 -4.98 -8.07
CA THR A 19 -8.96 -5.95 -7.20
C THR A 19 -8.07 -7.17 -6.92
N VAL A 20 -7.26 -7.62 -7.88
CA VAL A 20 -6.30 -8.72 -7.66
C VAL A 20 -5.20 -8.25 -6.71
N TRP A 21 -4.61 -7.07 -6.94
CA TRP A 21 -3.53 -6.55 -6.10
C TRP A 21 -3.97 -6.12 -4.70
N LYS A 22 -5.23 -5.69 -4.51
CA LYS A 22 -5.82 -5.47 -3.19
C LYS A 22 -5.84 -6.74 -2.33
N ARG A 23 -5.96 -7.92 -2.95
CA ARG A 23 -5.97 -9.21 -2.25
C ARG A 23 -4.58 -9.73 -1.88
N PHE A 24 -3.54 -9.26 -2.57
CA PHE A 24 -2.14 -9.59 -2.29
C PHE A 24 -1.46 -8.58 -1.36
N GLN A 25 -2.22 -7.70 -0.74
CA GLN A 25 -1.68 -6.86 0.33
C GLN A 25 -1.28 -7.74 1.52
N ARG A 26 -0.09 -7.49 2.03
CA ARG A 26 0.42 -8.15 3.24
C ARG A 26 -0.61 -7.93 4.38
N PRO A 27 -0.80 -8.90 5.28
CA PRO A 27 -1.66 -8.71 6.45
C PRO A 27 -1.34 -7.39 7.17
N PRO A 28 -2.36 -6.67 7.69
CA PRO A 28 -2.16 -5.37 8.33
C PRO A 28 -1.05 -5.48 9.38
N GLY A 29 0.03 -4.73 9.15
CA GLY A 29 1.24 -4.74 9.96
C GLY A 29 1.95 -3.40 9.81
N ALA A 30 2.87 -3.12 10.73
CA ALA A 30 3.50 -1.80 10.95
C ALA A 30 4.17 -1.17 9.71
N ILE A 31 4.35 -1.93 8.62
CA ILE A 31 4.90 -1.43 7.37
C ILE A 31 3.91 -1.77 6.25
N PRO A 32 3.11 -0.80 5.75
CA PRO A 32 2.33 -1.01 4.54
C PRO A 32 3.30 -1.29 3.39
N SER A 33 3.09 -2.38 2.66
CA SER A 33 3.80 -2.60 1.40
C SER A 33 3.37 -1.52 0.41
N SER A 34 4.31 -0.71 -0.05
CA SER A 34 4.06 0.28 -1.08
C SER A 34 3.61 -0.44 -2.37
N MET A 35 2.51 0.01 -2.99
CA MET A 35 1.97 -0.58 -4.22
C MET A 35 2.78 -0.17 -5.47
N LEU A 36 4.07 0.16 -5.30
CA LEU A 36 4.96 0.65 -6.37
C LEU A 36 4.93 -0.21 -7.63
N GLY A 37 4.81 -1.53 -7.50
CA GLY A 37 4.71 -2.42 -8.66
C GLY A 37 3.43 -2.23 -9.47
N LEU A 38 2.30 -1.98 -8.81
CA LEU A 38 1.04 -1.61 -9.46
C LEU A 38 1.19 -0.24 -10.10
N GLU A 39 1.65 0.74 -9.33
CA GLU A 39 1.78 2.13 -9.77
C GLU A 39 2.66 2.27 -11.02
N ALA A 40 3.73 1.47 -11.10
CA ALA A 40 4.59 1.38 -12.28
C ALA A 40 3.87 0.80 -13.51
N LEU A 41 3.04 -0.24 -13.32
CA LEU A 41 2.30 -0.89 -14.41
C LEU A 41 1.15 -0.03 -14.93
N THR A 42 0.51 0.75 -14.05
CA THR A 42 -0.56 1.68 -14.44
C THR A 42 -0.06 3.03 -14.95
N GLY A 43 1.26 3.26 -14.96
CA GLY A 43 1.87 4.53 -15.38
C GLY A 43 1.59 5.70 -14.42
N SER A 44 1.08 5.43 -13.22
CA SER A 44 0.80 6.49 -12.24
C SER A 44 2.07 7.09 -11.63
N LEU A 45 3.22 6.42 -11.82
CA LEU A 45 4.53 6.97 -11.46
C LEU A 45 4.96 8.11 -12.39
N ASP A 46 4.43 8.18 -13.61
CA ASP A 46 4.79 9.21 -14.59
C ASP A 46 4.05 10.54 -14.34
N ASP A 47 2.99 10.53 -13.52
CA ASP A 47 2.21 11.72 -13.12
C ASP A 47 2.80 12.45 -11.89
N PHE A 48 4.10 12.25 -11.63
CA PHE A 48 4.79 12.87 -10.51
C PHE A 48 5.24 14.29 -10.85
N GLY A 49 4.69 15.27 -10.14
CA GLY A 49 4.95 16.69 -10.33
C GLY A 49 5.74 17.36 -9.21
N PHE A 50 6.08 18.64 -9.43
CA PHE A 50 6.72 19.47 -8.39
C PHE A 50 5.85 19.62 -7.13
N GLU A 51 4.54 19.71 -7.32
CA GLU A 51 3.57 19.81 -6.21
C GLU A 51 3.62 18.58 -5.30
N ASP A 52 3.89 17.39 -5.82
CA ASP A 52 4.01 16.18 -5.00
C ASP A 52 5.24 16.20 -4.09
N TYR A 53 6.31 16.87 -4.53
CA TYR A 53 7.50 17.08 -3.70
C TYR A 53 7.22 18.04 -2.54
N LEU A 54 6.48 19.12 -2.77
CA LEU A 54 6.14 20.09 -1.73
C LEU A 54 5.02 19.62 -0.80
N ASN A 55 4.06 18.86 -1.33
CA ASN A 55 2.91 18.35 -0.57
C ASN A 55 3.19 17.01 0.11
N ASP A 56 4.43 16.50 0.06
CA ASP A 56 4.79 15.27 0.75
C ASP A 56 4.60 15.48 2.27
N PRO A 57 3.63 14.78 2.90
CA PRO A 57 3.34 14.95 4.31
C PRO A 57 4.55 14.61 5.19
N ARG A 58 5.53 13.85 4.71
CA ARG A 58 6.78 13.52 5.42
C ARG A 58 7.73 14.70 5.54
N HIS A 59 7.61 15.70 4.67
CA HIS A 59 8.41 16.93 4.70
C HIS A 59 7.67 18.08 5.40
N SER A 60 6.44 17.86 5.85
CA SER A 60 5.68 18.89 6.56
C SER A 60 6.29 19.17 7.93
N GLU A 61 6.28 20.43 8.36
CA GLU A 61 6.77 20.84 9.70
C GLU A 61 5.94 20.22 10.84
N ILE A 62 4.72 19.76 10.54
CA ILE A 62 3.81 19.11 11.48
C ILE A 62 3.97 17.58 11.48
N PHE A 63 4.84 17.02 10.66
CA PHE A 63 5.07 15.59 10.60
C PHE A 63 5.80 15.12 11.85
N GLN A 64 5.12 14.32 12.65
CA GLN A 64 5.73 13.60 13.77
C GLN A 64 5.76 12.12 13.41
N PRO A 65 6.93 11.60 12.98
CA PRO A 65 7.11 10.18 12.74
C PRO A 65 6.64 9.35 13.94
N ALA A 66 6.12 8.14 13.71
CA ALA A 66 5.88 7.23 14.82
C ALA A 66 7.22 6.81 15.45
N ASP A 67 7.27 6.68 16.78
CA ASP A 67 8.41 6.06 17.44
C ASP A 67 8.45 4.57 17.08
N MET A 68 9.38 4.20 16.21
CA MET A 68 9.53 2.83 15.73
C MET A 68 9.96 1.87 16.85
N HIS A 69 10.72 2.33 17.83
CA HIS A 69 11.11 1.51 18.98
C HIS A 69 9.87 1.17 19.81
N HIS A 70 9.12 2.20 20.21
CA HIS A 70 7.88 2.00 20.97
C HIS A 70 6.83 1.23 20.16
N GLY A 71 6.75 1.46 18.85
CA GLY A 71 5.86 0.72 17.96
C GLY A 71 6.13 -0.77 17.98
N MET A 72 7.41 -1.17 17.98
CA MET A 72 7.79 -2.58 18.10
C MET A 72 7.49 -3.17 19.47
N GLU A 73 7.64 -2.40 20.55
CA GLU A 73 7.22 -2.83 21.89
C GLU A 73 5.71 -3.11 21.95
N VAL A 74 4.89 -2.26 21.32
CA VAL A 74 3.42 -2.45 21.25
C VAL A 74 3.10 -3.71 20.45
N CYS A 75 3.74 -3.90 19.30
CA CYS A 75 3.55 -5.09 18.47
C CYS A 75 3.94 -6.39 19.19
N LEU A 76 4.98 -6.37 20.02
CA LEU A 76 5.41 -7.51 20.83
C LEU A 76 4.64 -7.63 22.15
N GLY A 77 3.73 -6.70 22.45
CA GLY A 77 2.91 -6.68 23.66
C GLY A 77 3.66 -6.29 24.94
N ILE A 78 4.88 -5.77 24.81
CA ILE A 78 5.75 -5.30 25.89
C ILE A 78 5.22 -3.97 26.43
N SER A 79 4.75 -3.08 25.55
CA SER A 79 4.08 -1.83 25.90
C SER A 79 2.58 -1.88 25.54
N LYS A 80 1.79 -0.96 26.12
CA LYS A 80 0.33 -0.88 25.94
C LYS A 80 -0.06 0.44 25.29
N GLY A 81 -1.13 0.41 24.51
CA GLY A 81 -1.72 1.60 23.90
C GLY A 81 -1.29 1.80 22.44
N PRO A 82 -1.73 2.90 21.81
CA PRO A 82 -1.33 3.27 20.47
C PRO A 82 0.14 3.70 20.42
N VAL A 83 0.80 3.52 19.27
CA VAL A 83 2.19 3.94 19.08
C VAL A 83 2.31 5.46 19.27
N CYS A 84 3.22 5.89 20.15
CA CYS A 84 3.45 7.30 20.40
C CYS A 84 4.18 7.96 19.20
N PRO A 85 3.90 9.25 18.93
CA PRO A 85 4.74 10.04 18.04
C PRO A 85 6.17 10.15 18.60
N SER A 86 7.15 10.36 17.72
CA SER A 86 8.53 10.64 18.10
C SER A 86 8.61 12.02 18.78
N PHE A 87 9.48 12.14 19.79
CA PHE A 87 9.67 13.38 20.55
C PHE A 87 10.63 14.40 19.90
N PHE A 88 10.96 14.23 18.62
CA PHE A 88 11.83 15.13 17.85
C PHE A 88 11.03 15.82 16.74
#